data_AF-D1A4H2-F1
#
_entry.id   AF-D1A4H2-F1
#
_cell.length_a   1.000
_cell.length_b   1.000
_cell.length_c   1.000
_cell.angle_alpha   90.00
_cell.angle_beta   90.00
_cell.angle_gamma   90.00
#
_symmetry.space_group_name_H-M   'P 1'
#
loop_
_entity.id
_entity.type
_entity.pdbx_description
1 polymer ?
#
loop_
_entity_poly.entity_id
_entity_poly.type
_entity_poly.pdbx_seq_one_letter_code
_entity_poly.pdbx_strand_id
1 'polypeptide(L)'
;MTDHAGRPSQIPQPGSKEIEVDPGYLRNFANQMQADLDRLVKGRYRERLQDALPNAGSLGNYQAGRSLYTTIKNGHESIGFTFQQFTTVYQQVIDALRQCAKNYEDAERNNVASARNVYRGGSGGGTLI
;
A
#
# COMPACT_ATOMS: atom_id res chain seq x y z
N MET A 1 14.00 -14.89 49.13
CA MET A 1 12.61 -15.27 48.87
C MET A 1 12.11 -14.39 47.74
N THR A 2 11.92 -15.02 46.59
CA THR A 2 11.34 -14.63 45.29
C THR A 2 10.79 -13.21 45.07
N ASP A 3 11.55 -12.48 44.24
CA ASP A 3 11.18 -11.55 43.16
C ASP A 3 9.70 -11.14 43.00
N HIS A 4 9.42 -9.86 43.28
CA HIS A 4 8.30 -9.13 42.69
C HIS A 4 8.70 -8.62 41.30
N ALA A 5 8.85 -9.54 40.35
CA ALA A 5 8.95 -9.18 38.96
C ALA A 5 7.57 -8.66 38.51
N GLY A 6 7.48 -7.34 38.33
CA GLY A 6 6.33 -6.68 37.73
C GLY A 6 5.98 -7.37 36.42
N ARG A 7 4.88 -8.12 36.42
CA ARG A 7 4.25 -8.54 35.18
C ARG A 7 3.73 -7.27 34.51
N PRO A 8 4.13 -6.94 33.27
CA PRO A 8 3.36 -6.01 32.46
C PRO A 8 2.02 -6.68 32.18
N SER A 9 1.07 -6.47 33.08
CA SER A 9 -0.34 -6.84 32.94
C SER A 9 -0.97 -5.84 31.97
N GLN A 10 -0.70 -6.03 30.68
CA GLN A 10 -1.42 -5.47 29.52
C GLN A 10 -0.55 -5.75 28.29
N ILE A 11 -0.42 -7.02 27.92
CA ILE A 11 -0.23 -7.32 26.50
C ILE A 11 -1.66 -7.21 25.95
N PRO A 12 -1.96 -6.25 25.06
CA PRO A 12 -3.27 -6.15 24.45
C PRO A 12 -3.63 -7.53 23.88
N GLN A 13 -4.75 -8.08 24.35
CA GLN A 13 -5.21 -9.36 23.81
C GLN A 13 -5.58 -9.13 22.34
N PRO A 14 -5.18 -10.01 21.42
CA PRO A 14 -5.64 -9.93 20.04
C PRO A 14 -7.17 -9.92 19.99
N GLY A 15 -7.77 -8.96 19.27
CA GLY A 15 -9.21 -8.70 19.31
C GLY A 15 -9.68 -7.78 20.44
N SER A 16 -8.78 -7.18 21.22
CA SER A 16 -9.14 -6.06 22.09
C SER A 16 -9.56 -4.87 21.23
N LYS A 17 -10.64 -4.18 21.64
CA LYS A 17 -11.19 -2.97 21.00
C LYS A 17 -10.17 -1.88 20.66
N GLU A 18 -8.98 -1.94 21.25
CA GLU A 18 -7.88 -1.00 21.06
C GLU A 18 -7.10 -1.19 19.75
N ILE A 19 -7.18 -2.36 19.08
CA ILE A 19 -6.45 -2.65 17.82
C ILE A 19 -7.32 -3.47 16.85
N GLU A 20 -8.60 -3.10 16.69
CA GLU A 20 -9.47 -3.74 15.70
C GLU A 20 -9.33 -3.03 14.34
N VAL A 21 -8.33 -3.45 13.56
CA VAL A 21 -8.21 -3.03 12.16
C VAL A 21 -8.99 -4.02 11.30
N ASP A 22 -10.06 -3.55 10.64
CA ASP A 22 -10.85 -4.36 9.72
C ASP A 22 -10.05 -4.67 8.43
N PRO A 23 -9.60 -5.93 8.22
CA PRO A 23 -8.85 -6.31 7.03
C PRO A 23 -9.71 -6.21 5.75
N GLY A 24 -11.04 -6.36 5.89
CA GLY A 24 -11.99 -6.22 4.80
C GLY A 24 -12.05 -4.78 4.29
N TYR A 25 -12.14 -3.81 5.19
CA TYR A 25 -12.03 -2.39 4.84
C TYR A 25 -10.73 -2.08 4.09
N LEU A 26 -9.57 -2.51 4.63
CA LEU A 26 -8.28 -2.26 4.00
C LEU A 26 -8.19 -2.83 2.58
N ARG A 27 -8.72 -4.04 2.36
CA ARG A 27 -8.79 -4.67 1.03
C ARG A 27 -9.70 -3.91 0.08
N ASN A 28 -10.90 -3.53 0.54
CA ASN A 28 -11.85 -2.79 -0.28
C ASN A 28 -11.26 -1.44 -0.69
N PHE A 29 -10.62 -0.74 0.23
CA PHE A 29 -9.94 0.52 -0.07
C PHE A 29 -8.77 0.32 -1.04
N ALA A 30 -7.92 -0.68 -0.84
CA ALA A 30 -6.85 -1.03 -1.77
C ALA A 30 -7.37 -1.36 -3.18
N ASN A 31 -8.53 -2.01 -3.29
CA ASN A 31 -9.17 -2.32 -4.58
C ASN A 31 -9.73 -1.06 -5.26
N GLN A 32 -10.33 -0.14 -4.51
CA GLN A 32 -10.77 1.15 -5.04
C GLN A 32 -9.56 1.96 -5.56
N MET A 33 -8.49 2.02 -4.77
CA MET A 33 -7.23 2.63 -5.18
C MET A 33 -6.65 1.96 -6.44
N GLN A 34 -6.66 0.62 -6.54
CA GLN A 34 -6.21 -0.06 -7.76
C GLN A 34 -7.04 0.35 -8.98
N ALA A 35 -8.36 0.45 -8.84
CA ALA A 35 -9.23 0.90 -9.93
C ALA A 35 -8.95 2.35 -10.36
N ASP A 36 -8.59 3.22 -9.41
CA ASP A 36 -8.17 4.60 -9.70
C ASP A 36 -6.84 4.64 -10.43
N LEU A 37 -5.86 3.85 -9.98
CA LEU A 37 -4.57 3.71 -10.64
C LEU A 37 -4.72 3.16 -12.06
N ASP A 38 -5.54 2.13 -12.26
CA ASP A 38 -5.81 1.57 -13.58
C ASP A 38 -6.46 2.60 -14.51
N ARG A 39 -7.35 3.45 -13.99
CA ARG A 39 -7.93 4.58 -14.75
C ARG A 39 -6.86 5.60 -15.13
N LEU A 40 -5.98 5.97 -14.21
CA LEU A 40 -4.87 6.90 -14.46
C LEU A 40 -3.92 6.36 -15.54
N VAL A 41 -3.53 5.09 -15.44
CA VAL A 41 -2.64 4.44 -16.42
C VAL A 41 -3.32 4.31 -17.79
N LYS A 42 -4.60 3.91 -17.83
CA LYS A 42 -5.38 3.86 -19.08
C LYS A 42 -5.54 5.21 -19.75
N GLY A 43 -5.49 6.31 -18.99
CA GLY A 43 -5.51 7.67 -19.52
C GLY A 43 -4.35 7.98 -20.46
N ARG A 44 -3.27 7.18 -20.45
CA ARG A 44 -2.10 7.33 -21.33
C ARG A 44 -1.55 8.76 -21.34
N TYR A 45 -1.54 9.40 -20.17
CA TYR A 45 -1.21 10.83 -20.06
C TYR A 45 0.21 11.13 -20.53
N ARG A 46 1.15 10.22 -20.27
CA ARG A 46 2.52 10.32 -20.77
C ARG A 46 2.57 10.33 -22.30
N GLU A 47 1.87 9.38 -22.94
CA GLU A 47 1.83 9.29 -24.40
C GLU A 47 1.11 10.50 -25.00
N ARG A 48 -0.01 10.94 -24.40
CA ARG A 48 -0.73 12.14 -24.84
C ARG A 48 0.11 13.41 -24.72
N LEU A 49 0.91 13.52 -23.67
CA LEU A 49 1.88 14.62 -23.53
C LEU A 49 2.96 14.53 -24.60
N GLN A 50 3.43 13.33 -24.95
CA GLN A 50 4.37 13.16 -26.06
C GLN A 50 3.76 13.52 -27.42
N ASP A 51 2.51 13.10 -27.67
CA ASP A 51 1.80 13.39 -28.93
C ASP A 51 1.49 14.89 -29.09
N ALA A 52 1.36 15.62 -27.99
CA ALA A 52 1.11 17.06 -27.98
C ALA A 52 2.37 17.91 -28.21
N LEU A 53 3.56 17.31 -28.34
CA LEU A 53 4.78 18.06 -28.63
C LEU A 53 4.72 18.63 -30.06
N PRO A 54 4.83 19.96 -30.23
CA PRO A 54 4.91 20.56 -31.55
C PRO A 54 6.15 20.04 -32.28
N ASN A 55 6.03 19.77 -33.58
CA ASN A 55 7.15 19.27 -34.36
C ASN A 55 8.29 20.31 -34.39
N ALA A 56 9.56 19.91 -34.34
CA ALA A 56 10.67 20.87 -34.22
C ALA A 56 10.69 21.93 -35.34
N GLY A 57 10.16 21.59 -36.53
CA GLY A 57 10.01 22.51 -37.65
C GLY A 57 8.86 23.51 -37.54
N SER A 58 7.82 23.24 -36.71
CA SER A 58 6.65 24.12 -36.60
C SER A 58 6.91 25.39 -35.76
N LEU A 59 8.01 25.42 -34.99
CA LEU A 59 8.41 26.60 -34.21
C LEU A 59 9.40 27.50 -34.96
N GLY A 60 9.68 27.21 -36.23
CA GLY A 60 10.59 27.97 -37.08
C GLY A 60 12.07 27.74 -36.75
N ASN A 61 12.93 27.89 -37.75
CA ASN A 61 14.35 27.52 -37.66
C ASN A 61 15.25 28.64 -37.07
N TYR A 62 14.66 29.57 -36.31
CA TYR A 62 15.37 30.67 -35.67
C TYR A 62 15.73 30.33 -34.21
N GLN A 63 16.72 31.02 -33.66
CA GLN A 63 17.31 30.69 -32.35
C GLN A 63 16.27 30.64 -31.21
N ALA A 64 15.34 31.60 -31.18
CA ALA A 64 14.26 31.61 -30.18
C ALA A 64 13.23 30.48 -30.38
N GLY A 65 13.01 30.01 -31.62
CA GLY A 65 12.16 28.84 -31.88
C GLY A 65 12.78 27.55 -31.35
N ARG A 66 14.10 27.39 -31.51
CA ARG A 66 14.85 26.24 -30.98
C ARG A 66 14.90 26.22 -29.45
N SER A 67 15.10 27.38 -28.81
CA SER A 67 15.08 27.46 -27.34
C SER A 67 13.69 27.19 -26.78
N LEU A 68 12.63 27.72 -27.40
CA LEU A 68 11.25 27.46 -27.01
C LEU A 68 10.90 25.96 -27.14
N TYR A 69 11.26 25.32 -28.25
CA TYR A 69 11.07 23.88 -28.44
C TYR A 69 11.72 23.06 -27.32
N THR A 70 12.95 23.41 -26.95
CA THR A 70 13.71 22.74 -25.89
C THR A 70 13.03 22.88 -24.54
N THR A 71 12.55 24.09 -24.20
CA THR A 71 11.79 24.34 -22.97
C THR A 71 10.49 23.53 -22.93
N ILE A 72 9.73 23.50 -24.02
CA ILE A 72 8.48 22.71 -24.11
C ILE A 72 8.78 21.23 -23.93
N LYS A 73 9.79 20.70 -24.64
CA LYS A 73 10.23 19.31 -24.51
C LYS A 73 10.61 18.94 -23.08
N ASN A 74 11.45 19.76 -22.44
CA ASN A 74 11.88 19.52 -21.06
C ASN A 74 10.70 19.56 -20.08
N GLY A 75 9.75 20.48 -20.29
CA GLY A 75 8.53 20.55 -19.49
C GLY A 75 7.68 19.29 -19.62
N HIS A 76 7.46 18.81 -20.84
CA HIS A 76 6.72 17.58 -21.12
C HIS A 76 7.39 16.35 -20.50
N GLU A 77 8.71 16.22 -20.63
CA GLU A 77 9.48 15.11 -20.03
C GLU A 77 9.38 15.14 -18.49
N SER A 78 9.51 16.32 -17.89
CA SER A 78 9.38 16.50 -16.43
C SER A 78 8.01 16.05 -15.93
N ILE A 79 6.93 16.49 -16.58
CA ILE A 79 5.56 16.09 -16.21
C ILE A 79 5.39 14.58 -16.37
N GLY A 80 5.86 13.99 -17.48
CA GLY A 80 5.79 12.56 -17.71
C GLY A 80 6.50 11.74 -16.62
N PHE A 81 7.67 12.21 -16.18
CA PHE A 81 8.42 11.58 -15.08
C PHE A 81 7.70 11.70 -13.74
N THR A 82 7.13 12.88 -13.43
CA THR A 82 6.33 13.07 -12.21
C THR A 82 5.12 12.14 -12.18
N PHE A 83 4.41 11.97 -13.30
CA PHE A 83 3.31 11.00 -13.37
C PHE A 83 3.76 9.58 -13.09
N GLN A 84 4.90 9.16 -13.66
CA GLN A 84 5.45 7.82 -13.44
C GLN A 84 5.80 7.58 -11.97
N GLN A 85 6.44 8.57 -11.32
CA GLN A 85 6.72 8.49 -9.89
C GLN A 85 5.44 8.39 -9.06
N PHE A 86 4.46 9.25 -9.36
CA PHE A 86 3.18 9.25 -8.67
C PHE A 86 2.51 7.88 -8.77
N THR A 87 2.40 7.30 -9.97
CA THR A 87 1.81 5.97 -10.15
C THR A 87 2.56 4.87 -9.42
N THR A 88 3.89 4.97 -9.34
CA THR A 88 4.73 4.02 -8.59
C THR A 88 4.45 4.08 -7.10
N VAL A 89 4.46 5.29 -6.51
CA VAL A 89 4.16 5.48 -5.09
C VAL A 89 2.73 5.06 -4.78
N TYR A 90 1.79 5.34 -5.68
CA TYR A 90 0.40 4.94 -5.54
C TYR A 90 0.27 3.40 -5.44
N GLN A 91 0.98 2.65 -6.30
CA GLN A 91 1.02 1.19 -6.22
C GLN A 91 1.64 0.69 -4.90
N GLN A 92 2.71 1.33 -4.42
CA GLN A 92 3.34 0.96 -3.15
C GLN A 92 2.37 1.10 -1.96
N VAL A 93 1.52 2.12 -1.94
CA VAL A 93 0.49 2.29 -0.91
C VAL A 93 -0.55 1.17 -0.99
N ILE A 94 -1.02 0.81 -2.19
CA ILE A 94 -1.94 -0.32 -2.40
C ILE A 94 -1.33 -1.62 -1.85
N ASP A 95 -0.07 -1.89 -2.14
CA ASP A 95 0.61 -3.10 -1.71
C ASP A 95 0.78 -3.13 -0.19
N ALA A 96 1.11 -2.00 0.44
CA ALA A 96 1.20 -1.87 1.88
C ALA A 96 -0.15 -2.13 2.58
N LEU A 97 -1.26 -1.62 2.03
CA LEU A 97 -2.60 -1.87 2.53
C LEU A 97 -2.97 -3.35 2.46
N ARG A 98 -2.68 -4.01 1.33
CA ARG A 98 -2.92 -5.44 1.14
C ARG A 98 -2.07 -6.28 2.10
N GLN A 99 -0.81 -5.93 2.27
CA GLN A 99 0.09 -6.61 3.20
C GLN A 99 -0.39 -6.44 4.65
N CYS A 100 -0.83 -5.25 5.02
CA CYS A 100 -1.40 -4.99 6.34
C CYS A 100 -2.62 -5.87 6.60
N ALA A 101 -3.58 -5.90 5.67
CA ALA A 101 -4.76 -6.75 5.77
C ALA A 101 -4.38 -8.25 5.92
N LYS A 102 -3.40 -8.72 5.15
CA LYS A 102 -2.91 -10.09 5.24
C LYS A 102 -2.30 -10.39 6.62
N ASN A 103 -1.48 -9.48 7.16
CA ASN A 103 -0.86 -9.65 8.47
C ASN A 103 -1.91 -9.78 9.58
N TYR A 104 -2.98 -8.99 9.52
CA TYR A 104 -4.09 -9.09 10.49
C TYR A 104 -4.83 -10.43 10.38
N GLU A 105 -5.12 -10.90 9.17
CA GLU A 105 -5.76 -12.21 8.98
C GLU A 105 -4.87 -13.38 9.46
N ASP A 106 -3.57 -13.32 9.18
CA ASP A 106 -2.62 -14.35 9.61
C ASP A 106 -2.47 -14.35 11.13
N ALA A 107 -2.44 -13.17 11.78
CA ALA A 107 -2.46 -13.05 13.23
C ALA A 107 -3.72 -13.69 13.84
N GLU A 108 -4.89 -13.40 13.28
CA GLU A 108 -6.16 -13.96 13.75
C GLU A 108 -6.19 -15.49 13.62
N ARG A 109 -5.76 -16.03 12.48
CA ARG A 109 -5.67 -17.49 12.25
C ARG A 109 -4.73 -18.17 13.25
N ASN A 110 -3.56 -17.59 13.50
CA ASN A 110 -2.58 -18.14 14.44
C ASN A 110 -3.09 -18.14 15.88
N ASN A 111 -3.86 -17.11 16.26
CA ASN A 111 -4.49 -17.03 17.58
C ASN A 111 -5.58 -18.08 17.75
N VAL A 112 -6.48 -18.23 16.77
CA VAL A 112 -7.51 -19.28 16.78
C VAL A 112 -6.89 -20.67 16.86
N ALA A 113 -5.83 -20.93 16.11
CA ALA A 113 -5.10 -22.20 16.15
C ALA A 113 -4.48 -22.45 17.54
N SER A 114 -3.83 -21.43 18.12
CA SER A 114 -3.23 -21.52 19.45
C SER A 114 -4.28 -21.74 20.54
N ALA A 115 -5.40 -21.01 20.51
CA ALA A 115 -6.50 -21.18 21.45
C ALA A 115 -7.12 -22.58 21.38
N ARG A 116 -7.32 -23.12 20.16
CA ARG A 116 -7.81 -24.50 19.96
C ARG A 116 -6.83 -25.53 20.52
N ASN A 117 -5.53 -25.33 20.36
CA ASN A 117 -4.50 -26.25 20.88
C ASN A 117 -4.45 -26.24 22.42
N VAL A 118 -4.60 -25.07 23.05
CA VAL A 118 -4.72 -24.97 24.52
C VAL A 118 -5.97 -25.72 25.02
N TYR A 119 -7.11 -25.55 24.34
CA TYR A 119 -8.35 -26.25 24.72
C TYR A 119 -8.26 -27.77 24.54
N ARG A 120 -7.51 -28.24 23.53
CA ARG A 120 -7.29 -29.67 23.29
C ARG A 120 -6.27 -30.29 24.25
N GLY A 121 -5.29 -29.52 24.72
CA GLY A 121 -4.30 -29.94 25.72
C GLY A 121 -4.81 -29.95 27.17
N GLY A 122 -5.94 -29.28 27.45
CA GLY A 122 -6.57 -29.23 28.78
C GLY A 122 -7.54 -30.38 29.11
N SER A 123 -7.83 -31.26 28.16
CA SER A 123 -8.74 -32.41 28.34
C SER A 123 -7.97 -33.73 28.48
N GLY A 124 -6.94 -33.73 29.33
CA GLY A 124 -6.06 -34.87 29.55
C GLY A 124 -5.59 -34.95 31.00
N GLY A 125 -6.45 -35.52 31.84
CA GLY A 125 -6.07 -36.33 33.01
C GLY A 125 -5.19 -35.69 34.09
N GLY A 126 -5.84 -35.20 35.15
CA GLY A 126 -5.22 -35.01 36.47
C GLY A 126 -6.18 -35.47 37.55
N THR A 127 -6.21 -36.78 37.82
CA THR A 127 -6.94 -37.39 38.94
C THR A 127 -6.48 -36.76 40.25
N LEU A 128 -7.43 -36.25 41.05
CA LEU A 128 -7.21 -35.99 42.47
C LEU A 128 -7.00 -37.32 43.20
N ILE A 129 -5.78 -37.53 43.71
CA ILE A 129 -5.50 -38.43 44.84
C ILE A 129 -4.54 -37.71 45.77
#